data_AF-A0A074YHS6-F1
#
_entry.id   AF-A0A074YHS6-F1
#
_cell.length_a   1.000
_cell.length_b   1.000
_cell.length_c   1.000
_cell.angle_alpha   90.00
_cell.angle_beta   90.00
_cell.angle_gamma   90.00
#
_symmetry.space_group_name_H-M   'P 1'
#
loop_
_entity.id
_entity.type
_entity.pdbx_description
1 polymer ?
#
loop_
_entity_poly.entity_id
_entity_poly.type
_entity_poly.pdbx_seq_one_letter_code
_entity_poly.pdbx_strand_id
1 'polypeptide(L)'
;MTDRHHFSRRRSRSPGSSRRDPKQQKRRSRSPLSNQLPLNARALVKHDLKAFKRLFALYLDIQKQIDIDDLDETEIRGRWKSFLGKWNRGELAEGWYDPVTKEKADRAALEARASRRSASPREQQQSKQQQQQQPTALDQPVSGHDDSEDEYGPSLPTTLSRVGPKVPSMQDLQYRNVAHGLQPTELAEEDETARRQDLTYDRKMDRKLQKERLEELNPRAEPGSRERQLEKKREKAGANRAFREEKSPGAEEVGEGDLIGGEDGIKAHLQVTQRKKSERELRKEEILRAREAEREERLAEHRAKEDKTMDMLRTLARQRYG
;
A
#
# COMPACT_ATOMS: atom_id res chain seq x y z
N MET A 1 -21.56 -91.69 31.39
CA MET A 1 -20.58 -91.49 30.31
C MET A 1 -19.84 -90.18 30.59
N THR A 2 -18.55 -90.30 30.92
CA THR A 2 -17.43 -89.37 30.62
C THR A 2 -17.63 -87.88 30.87
N ASP A 3 -16.96 -87.32 31.90
CA ASP A 3 -15.72 -86.49 31.80
C ASP A 3 -16.06 -85.02 31.47
N ARG A 4 -15.45 -83.95 32.00
CA ARG A 4 -14.30 -83.77 32.89
C ARG A 4 -14.16 -82.27 33.21
N HIS A 5 -13.60 -82.01 34.40
CA HIS A 5 -12.67 -80.92 34.78
C HIS A 5 -13.00 -79.46 34.42
N HIS A 6 -13.24 -78.60 35.41
CA HIS A 6 -12.25 -77.85 36.21
C HIS A 6 -11.32 -76.91 35.41
N PHE A 7 -11.31 -75.64 35.81
CA PHE A 7 -10.17 -74.71 36.01
C PHE A 7 -10.72 -73.28 35.88
N SER A 8 -11.20 -72.67 36.95
CA SER A 8 -10.43 -71.82 37.88
C SER A 8 -9.45 -70.86 37.18
N ARG A 9 -9.72 -69.55 37.24
CA ARG A 9 -8.97 -68.58 38.07
C ARG A 9 -9.15 -67.14 37.58
N ARG A 10 -9.71 -66.33 38.49
CA ARG A 10 -9.17 -65.07 39.01
C ARG A 10 -8.62 -64.06 37.98
N ARG A 11 -9.20 -62.85 37.95
CA ARG A 11 -8.70 -61.69 38.74
C ARG A 11 -9.50 -60.43 38.43
N SER A 12 -10.13 -59.89 39.46
CA SER A 12 -10.39 -58.46 39.58
C SER A 12 -9.08 -57.66 39.51
N ARG A 13 -9.05 -56.62 38.67
CA ARG A 13 -8.10 -55.50 38.78
C ARG A 13 -8.73 -54.23 38.20
N SER A 14 -8.65 -53.19 39.00
CA SER A 14 -9.35 -51.90 39.00
C SER A 14 -9.22 -51.05 37.73
N PRO A 15 -10.13 -50.06 37.52
CA PRO A 15 -10.01 -49.06 36.47
C PRO A 15 -8.98 -48.01 36.91
N GLY A 16 -7.77 -48.09 36.37
CA GLY A 16 -6.72 -47.15 36.70
C GLY A 16 -5.57 -47.20 35.71
N SER A 17 -5.70 -46.50 34.59
CA SER A 17 -4.52 -46.03 33.85
C SER A 17 -4.87 -44.86 32.95
N SER A 18 -4.48 -43.67 33.42
CA SER A 18 -3.72 -42.71 32.61
C SER A 18 -4.25 -42.47 31.19
N ARG A 19 -5.23 -41.58 31.07
CA ARG A 19 -5.36 -40.76 29.84
C ARG A 19 -4.12 -39.89 29.75
N ARG A 20 -3.04 -40.44 29.19
CA ARG A 20 -1.94 -39.65 28.66
C ARG A 20 -2.51 -38.89 27.48
N ASP A 21 -2.71 -37.59 27.68
CA ASP A 21 -2.74 -36.62 26.59
C ASP A 21 -1.65 -37.00 25.58
N PRO A 22 -1.98 -37.24 24.31
CA PRO A 22 -0.97 -37.29 23.28
C PRO A 22 -0.42 -35.87 23.19
N LYS A 23 0.69 -35.62 23.90
CA LYS A 23 1.54 -34.45 23.67
C LYS A 23 1.70 -34.36 22.16
N GLN A 24 1.06 -33.35 21.59
CA GLN A 24 1.29 -32.93 20.22
C GLN A 24 2.80 -32.87 20.05
N GLN A 25 3.36 -33.86 19.37
CA GLN A 25 4.68 -33.73 18.82
C GLN A 25 4.55 -32.55 17.87
N LYS A 26 5.01 -31.39 18.34
CA LYS A 26 5.37 -30.26 17.48
C LYS A 26 6.17 -30.91 16.37
N ARG A 27 5.54 -31.02 15.19
CA ARG A 27 6.20 -31.50 13.98
C ARG A 27 7.50 -30.74 13.94
N ARG A 28 8.61 -31.46 14.11
CA ARG A 28 9.93 -30.92 13.84
C ARG A 28 9.81 -30.36 12.44
N SER A 29 9.81 -29.04 12.36
CA SER A 29 9.79 -28.32 11.10
C SER A 29 10.81 -28.99 10.21
N ARG A 30 10.30 -29.54 9.10
CA ARG A 30 11.07 -29.97 7.93
C ARG A 30 12.30 -29.08 7.85
N SER A 31 13.49 -29.69 7.96
CA SER A 31 14.77 -28.98 7.82
C SER A 31 14.62 -28.05 6.62
N PRO A 32 14.91 -26.74 6.75
CA PRO A 32 14.69 -25.83 5.65
C PRO A 32 15.49 -26.39 4.49
N LEU A 33 14.80 -26.71 3.40
CA LEU A 33 15.43 -26.88 2.10
C LEU A 33 16.35 -25.67 1.95
N SER A 34 17.58 -25.89 1.52
CA SER A 34 18.51 -24.81 1.20
C SER A 34 17.92 -24.01 0.04
N ASN A 35 16.95 -23.16 0.36
CA ASN A 35 16.31 -22.26 -0.57
C ASN A 35 17.43 -21.32 -0.98
N GLN A 36 17.87 -21.44 -2.23
CA GLN A 36 18.70 -20.41 -2.84
C GLN A 36 17.93 -19.10 -2.68
N LEU A 37 18.51 -18.20 -1.88
CA LEU A 37 17.90 -16.91 -1.63
C LEU A 37 17.89 -16.13 -2.96
N PRO A 38 16.89 -15.26 -3.17
CA PRO A 38 16.88 -14.38 -4.33
C PRO A 38 18.25 -13.70 -4.47
N LEU A 39 18.74 -13.60 -5.71
CA LEU A 39 20.02 -12.98 -6.04
C LEU A 39 21.26 -13.66 -5.42
N ASN A 40 21.17 -14.96 -5.09
CA ASN A 40 22.23 -15.72 -4.40
C ASN A 40 22.70 -15.03 -3.09
N ALA A 41 21.80 -14.32 -2.42
CA ALA A 41 22.13 -13.65 -1.19
C ALA A 41 22.55 -14.65 -0.11
N ARG A 42 23.47 -14.22 0.77
CA ARG A 42 23.95 -15.04 1.88
C ARG A 42 22.86 -15.25 2.93
N ALA A 43 22.73 -16.48 3.42
CA ALA A 43 21.89 -16.77 4.57
C ALA A 43 22.45 -16.09 5.82
N LEU A 44 21.59 -15.40 6.57
CA LEU A 44 21.98 -14.62 7.74
C LEU A 44 21.96 -15.48 9.01
N VAL A 45 22.92 -15.23 9.88
CA VAL A 45 23.06 -15.88 11.19
C VAL A 45 22.80 -14.87 12.30
N LYS A 46 22.54 -15.35 13.52
CA LYS A 46 22.27 -14.51 14.70
C LYS A 46 23.36 -13.45 14.96
N HIS A 47 24.63 -13.78 14.72
CA HIS A 47 25.76 -12.88 14.93
C HIS A 47 25.86 -11.75 13.90
N ASP A 48 25.18 -11.88 12.76
CA ASP A 48 25.20 -10.87 11.68
C ASP A 48 24.41 -9.59 12.03
N LEU A 49 23.78 -9.55 13.21
CA LEU A 49 23.01 -8.40 13.69
C LEU A 49 23.81 -7.10 13.57
N LYS A 50 25.09 -7.08 13.98
CA LYS A 50 25.89 -5.85 13.98
C LYS A 50 26.16 -5.33 12.56
N ALA A 51 26.43 -6.23 11.62
CA ALA A 51 26.73 -5.89 10.23
C ALA A 51 25.47 -5.51 9.44
N PHE A 52 24.31 -6.07 9.81
CA PHE A 52 23.02 -5.81 9.15
C PHE A 52 22.09 -4.92 9.99
N LYS A 53 22.58 -4.31 11.08
CA LYS A 53 21.77 -3.48 11.99
C LYS A 53 21.08 -2.34 11.25
N ARG A 54 21.78 -1.74 10.28
CA ARG A 54 21.30 -0.60 9.48
C ARG A 54 20.23 -1.03 8.49
N LEU A 55 20.46 -2.13 7.76
CA LEU A 55 19.44 -2.76 6.90
C LEU A 55 18.21 -3.17 7.71
N PHE A 56 18.42 -3.74 8.90
CA PHE A 56 17.34 -4.15 9.80
C PHE A 56 16.56 -2.95 10.36
N ALA A 57 17.23 -1.85 10.69
CA ALA A 57 16.58 -0.61 11.09
C ALA A 57 15.68 -0.08 9.95
N LEU A 58 16.19 -0.07 8.73
CA LEU A 58 15.44 0.35 7.53
C LEU A 58 14.24 -0.59 7.27
N TYR A 59 14.40 -1.90 7.51
CA TYR A 59 13.29 -2.85 7.49
C TYR A 59 12.24 -2.55 8.55
N LEU A 60 12.64 -2.30 9.80
CA LEU A 60 11.70 -1.97 10.87
C LEU A 60 10.96 -0.66 10.60
N ASP A 61 11.65 0.35 10.08
CA ASP A 61 11.06 1.63 9.72
C ASP A 61 10.03 1.45 8.58
N ILE A 62 10.43 0.88 7.44
CA ILE A 62 9.53 0.75 6.27
C ILE A 62 8.38 -0.24 6.53
N GLN A 63 8.66 -1.42 7.08
CA GLN A 63 7.68 -2.52 7.17
C GLN A 63 6.91 -2.57 8.48
N LYS A 64 7.44 -1.93 9.53
CA LYS A 64 6.85 -1.96 10.86
C LYS A 64 6.61 -0.57 11.44
N GLN A 65 7.17 0.49 10.85
CA GLN A 65 7.08 1.87 11.34
C GLN A 65 7.56 1.98 12.79
N ILE A 66 8.61 1.22 13.12
CA ILE A 66 9.23 1.21 14.45
C ILE A 66 10.69 1.61 14.29
N ASP A 67 11.07 2.68 14.99
CA ASP A 67 12.44 3.18 15.02
C ASP A 67 13.29 2.31 15.92
N ILE A 68 14.45 1.87 15.43
CA ILE A 68 15.33 0.93 16.16
C ILE A 68 15.84 1.50 17.49
N ASP A 69 15.89 2.83 17.62
CA ASP A 69 16.38 3.54 18.80
C ASP A 69 15.36 3.52 19.96
N ASP A 70 14.08 3.25 19.67
CA ASP A 70 13.01 3.15 20.67
C ASP A 70 12.87 1.74 21.27
N LEU A 71 13.59 0.74 20.73
CA LEU A 71 13.48 -0.65 21.18
C LEU A 71 14.56 -1.02 22.19
N ASP A 72 14.14 -1.80 23.18
CA ASP A 72 15.06 -2.51 24.07
C ASP A 72 15.87 -3.58 23.34
N GLU A 73 17.09 -3.87 23.83
CA GLU A 73 17.97 -4.87 23.23
C GLU A 73 17.34 -6.27 23.11
N THR A 74 16.51 -6.65 24.08
CA THR A 74 15.79 -7.93 24.09
C THR A 74 14.77 -7.99 22.95
N GLU A 75 14.04 -6.90 22.72
CA GLU A 75 13.11 -6.76 21.61
C GLU A 75 13.83 -6.72 20.26
N ILE A 76 14.95 -6.00 20.15
CA ILE A 76 15.79 -5.99 18.95
C ILE A 76 16.23 -7.41 18.62
N ARG A 77 16.70 -8.20 19.59
CA ARG A 77 17.10 -9.60 19.38
C ARG A 77 15.92 -10.49 18.97
N GLY A 78 14.74 -10.26 19.55
CA GLY A 78 13.51 -10.99 19.20
C GLY A 78 13.00 -10.69 17.79
N ARG A 79 12.97 -9.40 17.41
CA ARG A 79 12.59 -8.96 16.07
C ARG A 79 13.64 -9.35 15.03
N TRP A 80 14.93 -9.29 15.38
CA TRP A 80 16.03 -9.81 14.54
C TRP A 80 15.85 -11.29 14.25
N LYS A 81 15.49 -12.12 15.24
CA LYS A 81 15.19 -13.55 15.01
C LYS A 81 14.04 -13.76 14.04
N SER A 82 13.01 -12.93 14.11
CA SER A 82 11.87 -12.98 13.19
C SER A 82 12.26 -12.55 11.77
N PHE A 83 13.08 -11.51 11.65
CA PHE A 83 13.66 -11.05 10.38
C PHE A 83 14.54 -12.13 9.75
N LEU A 84 15.47 -12.72 10.51
CA LEU A 84 16.29 -13.85 10.07
C LEU A 84 15.46 -15.01 9.54
N GLY A 85 14.37 -15.35 10.23
CA GLY A 85 13.46 -16.40 9.80
C GLY A 85 12.86 -16.11 8.43
N LYS A 86 12.40 -14.87 8.20
CA LYS A 86 11.84 -14.47 6.91
C LYS A 86 12.92 -14.33 5.82
N TRP A 87 14.08 -13.79 6.18
CA TRP A 87 15.24 -13.66 5.30
C TRP A 87 15.67 -15.03 4.78
N ASN A 88 15.94 -15.97 5.68
CA ASN A 88 16.43 -17.31 5.33
C ASN A 88 15.35 -18.18 4.66
N ARG A 89 14.07 -17.79 4.69
CA ARG A 89 13.00 -18.44 3.93
C ARG A 89 12.81 -17.85 2.52
N GLY A 90 13.42 -16.71 2.20
CA GLY A 90 13.20 -16.04 0.92
C GLY A 90 11.87 -15.27 0.85
N GLU A 91 11.26 -14.94 1.99
CA GLU A 91 9.92 -14.33 2.03
C GLU A 91 9.95 -12.80 1.96
N LEU A 92 11.14 -12.18 1.97
CA LEU A 92 11.24 -10.73 1.77
C LEU A 92 11.15 -10.41 0.27
N ALA A 93 10.73 -9.19 -0.07
CA ALA A 93 10.80 -8.73 -1.45
C ALA A 93 12.25 -8.80 -1.96
N GLU A 94 12.42 -9.10 -3.24
CA GLU A 94 13.72 -9.31 -3.89
C GLU A 94 14.71 -8.18 -3.62
N GLY A 95 14.24 -6.92 -3.64
CA GLY A 95 15.06 -5.74 -3.36
C GLY A 95 15.68 -5.66 -1.96
N TRP A 96 15.25 -6.48 -0.99
CA TRP A 96 15.92 -6.56 0.31
C TRP A 96 17.19 -7.40 0.27
N TYR A 97 17.30 -8.32 -0.69
CA TYR A 97 18.44 -9.19 -0.88
C TYR A 97 19.56 -8.55 -1.72
N ASP A 98 19.27 -7.40 -2.34
CA ASP A 98 20.24 -6.63 -3.12
C ASP A 98 21.34 -6.00 -2.25
N PRO A 99 22.62 -6.12 -2.65
CA PRO A 99 23.74 -5.45 -1.98
C PRO A 99 23.60 -3.92 -2.05
N VAL A 100 23.03 -3.39 -3.13
CA VAL A 100 22.77 -1.96 -3.32
C VAL A 100 21.84 -1.41 -2.23
N THR A 101 20.85 -2.19 -1.80
CA THR A 101 19.91 -1.77 -0.74
C THR A 101 20.62 -1.71 0.62
N LYS A 102 21.55 -2.63 0.87
CA LYS A 102 22.42 -2.58 2.06
C LYS A 102 23.33 -1.37 2.02
N GLU A 103 23.97 -1.07 0.89
CA GLU A 103 24.82 0.12 0.73
C GLU A 103 24.03 1.42 0.92
N LYS A 104 22.81 1.50 0.37
CA LYS A 104 21.90 2.63 0.59
C LYS A 104 21.56 2.80 2.07
N ALA A 105 21.25 1.70 2.78
CA ALA A 105 20.99 1.74 4.21
C ALA A 105 22.23 2.22 5.00
N ASP A 106 23.41 1.76 4.60
CA ASP A 106 24.67 2.14 5.22
C ASP A 106 24.99 3.62 5.00
N ARG A 107 24.79 4.12 3.78
CA ARG A 107 24.96 5.53 3.41
C ARG A 107 23.95 6.43 4.12
N ALA A 108 22.67 6.08 4.12
CA ALA A 108 21.62 6.85 4.81
C ALA A 108 21.91 6.96 6.32
N ALA A 109 22.39 5.89 6.95
CA ALA A 109 22.78 5.93 8.36
C ALA A 109 24.02 6.81 8.62
N LEU A 110 24.96 6.90 7.68
CA LEU A 110 26.11 7.81 7.78
C LEU A 110 25.69 9.27 7.60
N GLU A 111 24.86 9.56 6.59
CA GLU A 111 24.31 10.89 6.33
C GLU A 111 23.48 11.37 7.53
N ALA A 112 22.59 10.55 8.09
CA ALA A 112 21.83 10.88 9.30
C ALA A 112 22.73 11.15 10.52
N ARG A 113 23.92 10.54 10.59
CA ARG A 113 24.91 10.78 11.65
C ARG A 113 25.78 12.02 11.38
N ALA A 114 25.94 12.42 10.11
CA ALA A 114 26.59 13.65 9.70
C ALA A 114 25.66 14.84 9.95
N SER A 115 24.40 14.77 9.52
CA SER A 115 23.38 15.79 9.76
C SER A 115 23.14 16.05 11.25
N ARG A 116 23.13 14.99 12.08
CA ARG A 116 23.07 15.14 13.55
C ARG A 116 24.30 15.79 14.18
N ARG A 117 25.45 15.76 13.49
CA ARG A 117 26.69 16.40 13.96
C ARG A 117 26.90 17.80 13.40
N SER A 118 26.31 18.12 12.26
CA SER A 118 26.33 19.46 11.65
C SER A 118 25.13 20.33 12.07
N ALA A 119 24.11 19.76 12.72
CA ALA A 119 23.01 20.50 13.31
C ALA A 119 23.48 21.25 14.59
N SER A 120 24.24 22.33 14.38
CA SER A 120 24.34 23.41 15.35
C SER A 120 22.98 24.12 15.42
N PRO A 121 22.41 24.43 16.61
CA PRO A 121 21.04 24.94 16.75
C PRO A 121 20.70 26.30 16.12
N ARG A 122 21.57 26.91 15.30
CA ARG A 122 21.48 28.33 14.94
C ARG A 122 21.16 28.67 13.48
N GLU A 123 21.01 27.69 12.58
CA GLU A 123 20.95 27.98 11.13
C GLU A 123 19.74 27.39 10.38
N GLN A 124 18.57 27.29 11.02
CA GLN A 124 17.34 26.81 10.35
C GLN A 124 16.30 27.91 10.02
N GLN A 125 16.65 29.19 10.17
CA GLN A 125 15.69 30.29 9.93
C GLN A 125 15.85 31.09 8.63
N GLN A 126 16.81 30.79 7.74
CA GLN A 126 17.11 31.70 6.62
C GLN A 126 16.97 31.16 5.18
N SER A 127 16.59 29.91 4.96
CA SER A 127 16.58 29.34 3.59
C SER A 127 15.19 29.05 3.03
N LYS A 128 14.24 29.98 3.15
CA LYS A 128 12.90 29.88 2.51
C LYS A 128 12.38 31.13 1.81
N GLN A 129 13.25 32.10 1.50
CA GLN A 129 12.86 33.26 0.70
C GLN A 129 13.93 33.54 -0.35
N GLN A 130 13.77 32.95 -1.54
CA GLN A 130 14.19 33.53 -2.82
C GLN A 130 13.96 32.49 -3.92
N GLN A 131 12.91 32.69 -4.71
CA GLN A 131 12.90 32.62 -6.19
C GLN A 131 11.46 32.50 -6.71
N GLN A 132 10.81 33.65 -6.84
CA GLN A 132 9.74 33.89 -7.80
C GLN A 132 10.09 35.19 -8.54
N GLN A 133 10.10 35.13 -9.87
CA GLN A 133 9.73 36.15 -10.88
C GLN A 133 10.47 35.84 -12.20
N GLN A 134 9.79 35.28 -13.23
CA GLN A 134 9.02 35.93 -14.34
C GLN A 134 9.81 35.85 -15.69
N PRO A 135 9.28 36.25 -16.88
CA PRO A 135 8.51 35.45 -17.85
C PRO A 135 9.06 35.53 -19.31
N THR A 136 8.36 34.96 -20.31
CA THR A 136 8.32 35.24 -21.80
C THR A 136 8.00 33.94 -22.57
N ALA A 137 7.61 33.85 -23.85
CA ALA A 137 6.71 34.54 -24.79
C ALA A 137 6.67 33.64 -26.07
N LEU A 138 5.48 33.44 -26.66
CA LEU A 138 5.12 33.08 -28.06
C LEU A 138 6.13 32.36 -29.00
N ASP A 139 5.72 31.25 -29.64
CA ASP A 139 5.62 31.19 -31.12
C ASP A 139 4.82 29.96 -31.66
N GLN A 140 4.12 30.16 -32.79
CA GLN A 140 3.48 29.14 -33.63
C GLN A 140 4.25 29.04 -34.97
N PRO A 141 4.15 27.92 -35.70
CA PRO A 141 3.88 28.10 -37.13
C PRO A 141 2.84 27.15 -37.73
N VAL A 142 2.21 27.69 -38.77
CA VAL A 142 1.22 27.13 -39.69
C VAL A 142 1.87 26.34 -40.85
N SER A 143 1.14 25.37 -41.41
CA SER A 143 1.36 24.71 -42.72
C SER A 143 0.09 23.87 -42.98
N GLY A 144 -0.72 24.00 -44.04
CA GLY A 144 -0.47 24.46 -45.39
C GLY A 144 -0.40 23.25 -46.35
N HIS A 145 -1.54 22.68 -46.74
CA HIS A 145 -1.60 21.83 -47.94
C HIS A 145 -3.02 21.86 -48.55
N ASP A 146 -3.08 22.42 -49.74
CA ASP A 146 -4.19 22.43 -50.70
C ASP A 146 -3.63 21.79 -51.98
N ASP A 147 -4.39 20.88 -52.58
CA ASP A 147 -4.24 20.29 -53.93
C ASP A 147 -5.13 19.03 -54.01
N SER A 148 -5.95 18.73 -55.03
CA SER A 148 -6.29 19.40 -56.29
C SER A 148 -7.65 18.86 -56.80
N GLU A 149 -8.22 19.60 -57.75
CA GLU A 149 -9.37 19.35 -58.66
C GLU A 149 -9.23 18.00 -59.42
N ASP A 150 -10.22 17.29 -59.97
CA ASP A 150 -11.49 17.63 -60.64
C ASP A 150 -12.25 16.31 -60.97
N GLU A 151 -13.46 16.40 -61.57
CA GLU A 151 -14.08 15.40 -62.49
C GLU A 151 -15.43 14.72 -62.10
N TYR A 152 -16.52 15.33 -62.63
CA TYR A 152 -17.78 14.77 -63.17
C TYR A 152 -18.99 14.35 -62.28
N GLY A 153 -20.03 15.21 -62.32
CA GLY A 153 -21.46 14.90 -62.11
C GLY A 153 -22.06 15.39 -60.78
N PRO A 154 -23.29 15.95 -60.70
CA PRO A 154 -23.90 16.28 -59.42
C PRO A 154 -24.33 15.01 -58.67
N SER A 155 -23.41 14.43 -57.90
CA SER A 155 -23.72 13.43 -56.88
C SER A 155 -24.30 14.09 -55.63
N LEU A 156 -25.37 13.49 -55.11
CA LEU A 156 -26.10 13.90 -53.89
C LEU A 156 -25.13 14.23 -52.71
N PRO A 157 -25.41 15.24 -51.88
CA PRO A 157 -24.52 15.64 -50.79
C PRO A 157 -24.41 14.53 -49.74
N THR A 158 -23.33 13.75 -49.82
CA THR A 158 -22.97 12.70 -48.84
C THR A 158 -22.17 13.28 -47.68
N THR A 159 -22.58 14.44 -47.16
CA THR A 159 -22.08 14.93 -45.87
C THR A 159 -23.19 15.68 -45.15
N LEU A 160 -24.21 14.95 -44.70
CA LEU A 160 -24.94 15.36 -43.50
C LEU A 160 -24.01 15.16 -42.30
N SER A 161 -22.92 15.94 -42.26
CA SER A 161 -22.22 16.23 -41.02
C SER A 161 -23.26 16.91 -40.16
N ARG A 162 -23.72 16.17 -39.15
CA ARG A 162 -24.75 16.54 -38.19
C ARG A 162 -24.49 17.97 -37.72
N VAL A 163 -25.21 18.94 -38.29
CA VAL A 163 -25.24 20.33 -37.81
C VAL A 163 -26.07 20.34 -36.53
N GLY A 164 -25.49 19.77 -35.47
CA GLY A 164 -25.93 19.98 -34.10
C GLY A 164 -25.19 21.19 -33.51
N PRO A 165 -25.73 21.81 -32.46
CA PRO A 165 -25.02 22.86 -31.75
C PRO A 165 -23.59 22.39 -31.41
N LYS A 166 -22.60 23.17 -31.84
CA LYS A 166 -21.19 22.91 -31.56
C LYS A 166 -21.01 22.89 -30.05
N VAL A 167 -20.40 21.83 -29.52
CA VAL A 167 -20.09 21.75 -28.08
C VAL A 167 -19.23 22.97 -27.72
N PRO A 168 -19.62 23.76 -26.70
CA PRO A 168 -18.87 24.95 -26.31
C PRO A 168 -17.40 24.63 -26.04
N SER A 169 -16.51 25.52 -26.47
CA SER A 169 -15.08 25.39 -26.19
C SER A 169 -14.82 25.49 -24.69
N MET A 170 -13.70 24.96 -24.21
CA MET A 170 -13.22 25.18 -22.84
C MET A 170 -13.14 26.66 -22.50
N GLN A 171 -12.77 27.51 -23.47
CA GLN A 171 -12.76 28.96 -23.29
C GLN A 171 -14.19 29.52 -23.11
N ASP A 172 -15.16 29.05 -23.91
CA ASP A 172 -16.56 29.48 -23.79
C ASP A 172 -17.16 29.10 -22.44
N LEU A 173 -16.80 27.92 -21.90
CA LEU A 173 -17.20 27.49 -20.56
C LEU A 173 -16.59 28.37 -19.47
N GLN A 174 -15.31 28.74 -19.61
CA GLN A 174 -14.63 29.65 -18.68
C GLN A 174 -15.25 31.05 -18.71
N TYR A 175 -15.51 31.60 -19.91
CA TYR A 175 -16.20 32.89 -20.04
C TYR A 175 -17.61 32.83 -19.46
N ARG A 176 -18.36 31.75 -19.68
CA ARG A 176 -19.68 31.56 -19.07
C ARG A 176 -19.57 31.54 -17.54
N ASN A 177 -18.64 30.78 -16.97
CA ASN A 177 -18.50 30.66 -15.52
C ASN A 177 -18.10 32.00 -14.89
N VAL A 178 -17.22 32.76 -15.54
CA VAL A 178 -16.82 34.12 -15.11
C VAL A 178 -17.96 35.12 -15.28
N ALA A 179 -18.66 35.11 -16.42
CA ALA A 179 -19.74 36.06 -16.73
C ALA A 179 -20.99 35.84 -15.86
N HIS A 180 -21.27 34.61 -15.47
CA HIS A 180 -22.38 34.29 -14.56
C HIS A 180 -22.04 34.57 -13.08
N GLY A 181 -20.86 35.10 -12.76
CA GLY A 181 -20.45 35.34 -11.38
C GLY A 181 -20.37 34.06 -10.54
N LEU A 182 -20.31 32.90 -11.20
CA LEU A 182 -20.17 31.58 -10.60
C LEU A 182 -18.69 31.33 -10.29
N GLN A 183 -18.06 32.26 -9.58
CA GLN A 183 -16.83 31.93 -8.86
C GLN A 183 -17.27 30.96 -7.76
N PRO A 184 -16.82 29.70 -7.76
CA PRO A 184 -17.13 28.79 -6.67
C PRO A 184 -16.61 29.43 -5.40
N THR A 185 -17.50 29.83 -4.51
CA THR A 185 -17.10 30.16 -3.15
C THR A 185 -16.69 28.85 -2.49
N GLU A 186 -15.69 28.87 -1.61
CA GLU A 186 -15.20 27.66 -0.93
C GLU A 186 -16.35 26.87 -0.28
N LEU A 187 -17.36 27.58 0.25
CA LEU A 187 -18.59 27.00 0.80
C LEU A 187 -19.46 26.24 -0.22
N ALA A 188 -19.56 26.74 -1.46
CA ALA A 188 -20.34 26.07 -2.51
C ALA A 188 -19.64 24.78 -3.00
N GLU A 189 -18.31 24.75 -2.99
CA GLU A 189 -17.54 23.55 -3.29
C GLU A 189 -17.71 22.49 -2.19
N GLU A 190 -17.68 22.91 -0.92
CA GLU A 190 -17.98 22.04 0.22
C GLU A 190 -19.37 21.41 0.09
N ASP A 191 -20.39 22.19 -0.22
CA ASP A 191 -21.76 21.72 -0.43
C ASP A 191 -21.87 20.73 -1.61
N GLU A 192 -21.21 21.02 -2.74
CA GLU A 192 -21.19 20.10 -3.88
C GLU A 192 -20.48 18.78 -3.56
N THR A 193 -19.36 18.84 -2.83
CA THR A 193 -18.64 17.63 -2.44
C THR A 193 -19.44 16.81 -1.44
N ALA A 194 -20.12 17.45 -0.48
CA ALA A 194 -21.03 16.80 0.45
C ALA A 194 -22.16 16.07 -0.30
N ARG A 195 -22.84 16.75 -1.24
CA ARG A 195 -23.88 16.13 -2.07
C ARG A 195 -23.37 14.93 -2.88
N ARG A 196 -22.16 15.03 -3.45
CA ARG A 196 -21.54 13.90 -4.17
C ARG A 196 -21.24 12.75 -3.23
N GLN A 197 -20.74 13.03 -2.02
CA GLN A 197 -20.47 12.03 -1.01
C GLN A 197 -21.76 11.33 -0.57
N ASP A 198 -22.84 12.08 -0.33
CA ASP A 198 -24.16 11.55 0.02
C ASP A 198 -24.69 10.62 -1.07
N LEU A 199 -24.65 11.05 -2.34
CA LEU A 199 -25.05 10.19 -3.47
C LEU A 199 -24.20 8.90 -3.56
N THR A 200 -22.91 8.97 -3.23
CA THR A 200 -22.07 7.77 -3.21
C THR A 200 -22.38 6.87 -2.02
N TYR A 201 -22.75 7.46 -0.88
CA TYR A 201 -23.14 6.76 0.33
C TYR A 201 -24.46 6.02 0.09
N ASP A 202 -25.47 6.68 -0.44
CA ASP A 202 -26.77 6.10 -0.76
C ASP A 202 -26.63 4.91 -1.71
N ARG A 203 -25.85 5.06 -2.79
CA ARG A 203 -25.56 3.95 -3.72
C ARG A 203 -24.84 2.78 -3.04
N LYS A 204 -23.95 3.04 -2.08
CA LYS A 204 -23.28 1.97 -1.32
C LYS A 204 -24.26 1.26 -0.39
N MET A 205 -25.15 2.02 0.26
CA MET A 205 -26.18 1.47 1.13
C MET A 205 -27.18 0.62 0.35
N ASP A 206 -27.62 1.08 -0.82
CA ASP A 206 -28.49 0.30 -1.72
C ASP A 206 -27.83 -1.01 -2.15
N ARG A 207 -26.56 -0.98 -2.58
CA ARG A 207 -25.82 -2.19 -2.93
C ARG A 207 -25.68 -3.15 -1.73
N LYS A 208 -25.49 -2.60 -0.53
CA LYS A 208 -25.41 -3.38 0.71
C LYS A 208 -26.75 -4.05 1.01
N LEU A 209 -27.86 -3.31 0.94
CA LEU A 209 -29.21 -3.83 1.13
C LEU A 209 -29.57 -4.90 0.10
N GLN A 210 -29.23 -4.69 -1.18
CA GLN A 210 -29.42 -5.71 -2.22
C GLN A 210 -28.64 -6.98 -1.91
N LYS A 211 -27.39 -6.84 -1.46
CA LYS A 211 -26.56 -7.98 -1.08
C LYS A 211 -27.13 -8.71 0.15
N GLU A 212 -27.59 -7.98 1.17
CA GLU A 212 -28.21 -8.56 2.37
C GLU A 212 -29.49 -9.33 2.02
N ARG A 213 -30.35 -8.78 1.15
CA ARG A 213 -31.55 -9.50 0.66
C ARG A 213 -31.20 -10.78 -0.09
N LEU A 214 -30.12 -10.77 -0.88
CA LEU A 214 -29.64 -11.98 -1.57
C LEU A 214 -29.07 -13.02 -0.59
N GLU A 215 -28.44 -12.57 0.50
CA GLU A 215 -27.93 -13.43 1.56
C GLU A 215 -29.06 -14.01 2.44
N GLU A 216 -30.17 -13.30 2.61
CA GLU A 216 -31.39 -13.80 3.25
C GLU A 216 -32.12 -14.85 2.38
N LEU A 217 -32.22 -14.59 1.08
CA LEU A 217 -32.87 -15.51 0.12
C LEU A 217 -32.04 -16.79 -0.09
N ASN A 218 -30.71 -16.69 -0.06
CA ASN A 218 -29.81 -17.83 -0.20
C ASN A 218 -28.75 -17.80 0.92
N PRO A 219 -29.04 -18.40 2.09
CA PRO A 219 -28.13 -18.40 3.22
C PRO A 219 -26.85 -19.12 2.84
N ARG A 220 -25.78 -18.34 2.67
CA ARG A 220 -24.44 -18.88 2.43
C ARG A 220 -23.89 -19.52 3.70
N ALA A 221 -23.04 -20.52 3.54
CA ALA A 221 -22.41 -21.19 4.68
C ALA A 221 -21.64 -20.20 5.57
N GLU A 222 -21.68 -20.44 6.88
CA GLU A 222 -21.09 -19.59 7.92
C GLU A 222 -19.63 -19.19 7.60
N PRO A 223 -19.24 -17.91 7.79
CA PRO A 223 -17.89 -17.45 7.53
C PRO A 223 -16.86 -18.27 8.32
N GLY A 224 -15.91 -18.89 7.63
CA GLY A 224 -14.85 -19.70 8.25
C GLY A 224 -15.13 -21.19 8.34
N SER A 225 -16.35 -21.65 8.03
CA SER A 225 -16.66 -23.07 7.89
C SER A 225 -15.94 -23.71 6.69
N ARG A 226 -15.70 -25.03 6.77
CA ARG A 226 -15.11 -25.80 5.66
C ARG A 226 -16.03 -25.80 4.43
N GLU A 227 -17.34 -25.75 4.65
CA GLU A 227 -18.34 -25.65 3.59
C GLU A 227 -18.22 -24.33 2.84
N ARG A 228 -18.06 -23.20 3.55
CA ARG A 228 -17.82 -21.89 2.92
C ARG A 228 -16.50 -21.84 2.14
N GLN A 229 -15.47 -22.53 2.60
CA GLN A 229 -14.20 -22.63 1.86
C GLN A 229 -14.35 -23.42 0.56
N LEU A 230 -15.12 -24.51 0.58
CA LEU A 230 -15.40 -25.32 -0.61
C LEU A 230 -16.33 -24.59 -1.59
N GLU A 231 -17.33 -23.89 -1.09
CA GLU A 231 -18.22 -23.02 -1.87
C GLU A 231 -17.41 -21.90 -2.55
N LYS A 232 -16.59 -21.16 -1.80
CA LYS A 232 -15.69 -20.13 -2.35
C LYS A 232 -14.72 -20.69 -3.39
N LYS A 233 -14.24 -21.93 -3.21
CA LYS A 233 -13.38 -22.60 -4.19
C LYS A 233 -14.16 -22.96 -5.46
N ARG A 234 -15.42 -23.40 -5.34
CA ARG A 234 -16.32 -23.69 -6.46
C ARG A 234 -16.72 -22.41 -7.21
N GLU A 235 -17.08 -21.34 -6.51
CA GLU A 235 -17.40 -20.02 -7.10
C GLU A 235 -16.21 -19.49 -7.90
N LYS A 236 -14.99 -19.51 -7.33
CA LYS A 236 -13.77 -19.09 -8.05
C LYS A 236 -13.45 -19.96 -9.25
N ALA A 237 -13.58 -21.28 -9.10
CA ALA A 237 -13.36 -22.20 -10.21
C ALA A 237 -14.39 -22.00 -11.33
N GLY A 238 -15.65 -21.73 -10.96
CA GLY A 238 -16.74 -21.40 -11.88
C GLY A 238 -16.50 -20.09 -12.61
N ALA A 239 -16.14 -19.02 -11.91
CA ALA A 239 -15.81 -17.73 -12.52
C ALA A 239 -14.62 -17.84 -13.49
N ASN A 240 -13.56 -18.57 -13.11
CA ASN A 240 -12.41 -18.80 -13.98
C ASN A 240 -12.75 -19.67 -15.19
N ARG A 241 -13.70 -20.61 -15.05
CA ARG A 241 -14.19 -21.42 -16.16
C ARG A 241 -15.09 -20.61 -17.09
N ALA A 242 -16.03 -19.83 -16.55
CA ALA A 242 -16.89 -18.92 -17.30
C ALA A 242 -16.06 -17.92 -18.10
N PHE A 243 -15.03 -17.30 -17.49
CA PHE A 243 -14.13 -16.40 -18.22
C PHE A 243 -13.33 -17.10 -19.33
N ARG A 244 -13.03 -18.40 -19.19
CA ARG A 244 -12.35 -19.19 -20.24
C ARG A 244 -13.31 -19.62 -21.35
N GLU A 245 -14.55 -19.93 -21.00
CA GLU A 245 -15.62 -20.34 -21.94
C GLU A 245 -16.17 -19.14 -22.70
N GLU A 246 -16.39 -18.00 -22.04
CA GLU A 246 -16.76 -16.73 -22.68
C GLU A 246 -15.66 -16.22 -23.64
N LYS A 247 -14.41 -16.67 -23.43
CA LYS A 247 -13.26 -16.35 -24.28
C LYS A 247 -13.04 -17.34 -25.43
N SER A 248 -13.94 -18.30 -25.67
CA SER A 248 -13.81 -19.30 -26.74
C SER A 248 -15.18 -19.63 -27.34
N PRO A 249 -15.46 -19.47 -28.66
CA PRO A 249 -14.54 -19.37 -29.81
C PRO A 249 -14.82 -18.12 -30.70
N GLY A 250 -13.78 -17.37 -31.03
CA GLY A 250 -13.91 -16.23 -31.95
C GLY A 250 -13.57 -14.87 -31.35
N ALA A 251 -12.91 -14.83 -30.18
CA ALA A 251 -12.19 -13.63 -29.77
C ALA A 251 -11.05 -13.40 -30.76
N GLU A 252 -11.36 -12.61 -31.80
CA GLU A 252 -10.44 -11.98 -32.72
C GLU A 252 -9.21 -11.53 -31.93
N GLU A 253 -8.04 -12.05 -32.31
CA GLU A 253 -6.77 -11.66 -31.71
C GLU A 253 -6.58 -10.17 -31.99
N VAL A 254 -7.05 -9.33 -31.07
CA VAL A 254 -6.78 -7.90 -31.09
C VAL A 254 -5.27 -7.78 -31.09
N GLY A 255 -4.71 -7.39 -32.23
CA GLY A 255 -3.29 -7.31 -32.44
C GLY A 255 -2.66 -6.50 -31.32
N GLU A 256 -1.48 -6.92 -30.85
CA GLU A 256 -0.78 -6.31 -29.73
C GLU A 256 -0.57 -4.78 -29.91
N GLY A 257 -0.60 -4.29 -31.16
CA GLY A 257 -0.54 -2.86 -31.52
C GLY A 257 -1.84 -2.06 -31.39
N ASP A 258 -3.02 -2.70 -31.35
CA ASP A 258 -4.33 -2.03 -31.19
C ASP A 258 -4.85 -2.10 -29.74
N LEU A 259 -4.32 -3.05 -28.95
CA LEU A 259 -4.68 -3.21 -27.54
C LEU A 259 -4.06 -2.12 -26.63
N ILE A 260 -3.02 -1.44 -27.11
CA ILE A 260 -2.41 -0.27 -26.47
C ILE A 260 -2.09 0.72 -27.58
N GLY A 261 -3.09 1.52 -27.95
CA GLY A 261 -3.06 2.43 -29.11
C GLY A 261 -1.72 3.12 -29.32
N GLY A 262 -0.94 2.59 -30.27
CA GLY A 262 0.26 3.20 -30.83
C GLY A 262 1.37 3.65 -29.86
N GLU A 263 2.47 4.09 -30.46
CA GLU A 263 3.68 4.56 -29.77
C GLU A 263 3.41 5.77 -28.84
N ASP A 264 2.36 6.54 -29.13
CA ASP A 264 1.94 7.72 -28.36
C ASP A 264 1.06 7.37 -27.14
N GLY A 265 0.28 6.29 -27.19
CA GLY A 265 -0.54 5.83 -26.06
C GLY A 265 0.31 5.30 -24.89
N ILE A 266 1.46 4.70 -25.19
CA ILE A 266 2.42 4.21 -24.19
C ILE A 266 3.04 5.38 -23.41
N LYS A 267 3.44 6.45 -24.12
CA LYS A 267 3.97 7.67 -23.49
C LYS A 267 2.90 8.36 -22.65
N ALA A 268 1.66 8.48 -23.15
CA ALA A 268 0.56 9.05 -22.38
C ALA A 268 0.25 8.22 -21.13
N HIS A 269 0.25 6.89 -21.23
CA HIS A 269 0.03 5.99 -20.10
C HIS A 269 1.18 6.03 -19.08
N LEU A 270 2.43 6.12 -19.53
CA LEU A 270 3.59 6.36 -18.68
C LEU A 270 3.47 7.70 -17.94
N GLN A 271 3.04 8.77 -18.61
CA GLN A 271 2.84 10.06 -17.95
C GLN A 271 1.68 10.03 -16.95
N VAL A 272 0.56 9.36 -17.27
CA VAL A 272 -0.57 9.20 -16.34
C VAL A 272 -0.15 8.36 -15.13
N THR A 273 0.62 7.30 -15.32
CA THR A 273 1.13 6.48 -14.20
C THR A 273 2.17 7.22 -13.37
N GLN A 274 3.00 8.07 -13.98
CA GLN A 274 3.92 8.95 -13.26
C GLN A 274 3.18 10.03 -12.46
N ARG A 275 2.16 10.69 -13.04
CA ARG A 275 1.30 11.64 -12.32
C ARG A 275 0.53 10.98 -11.16
N LYS A 276 0.07 9.74 -11.34
CA LYS A 276 -0.54 8.95 -10.25
C LYS A 276 0.46 8.54 -9.17
N LYS A 277 1.74 8.36 -9.51
CA LYS A 277 2.82 8.11 -8.53
C LYS A 277 3.10 9.38 -7.72
N SER A 278 3.17 10.55 -8.35
CA SER A 278 3.34 11.82 -7.62
C SER A 278 2.14 12.15 -6.72
N GLU A 279 0.90 11.91 -7.14
CA GLU A 279 -0.28 12.14 -6.30
C GLU A 279 -0.35 11.17 -5.11
N ARG A 280 0.10 9.92 -5.29
CA ARG A 280 0.22 8.95 -4.19
C ARG A 280 1.35 9.28 -3.25
N GLU A 281 2.45 9.82 -3.77
CA GLU A 281 3.57 10.32 -2.97
C GLU A 281 3.17 11.54 -2.17
N LEU A 282 2.41 12.48 -2.74
CA LEU A 282 1.85 13.62 -2.00
C LEU A 282 0.87 13.19 -0.91
N ARG A 283 -0.07 12.27 -1.20
CA ARG A 283 -0.94 11.71 -0.15
C ARG A 283 -0.16 10.98 0.94
N LYS A 284 0.91 10.29 0.57
CA LYS A 284 1.78 9.57 1.51
C LYS A 284 2.60 10.56 2.34
N GLU A 285 3.11 11.63 1.76
CA GLU A 285 3.83 12.71 2.44
C GLU A 285 2.90 13.49 3.38
N GLU A 286 1.65 13.74 3.00
CA GLU A 286 0.65 14.41 3.83
C GLU A 286 0.27 13.55 5.05
N ILE A 287 0.08 12.24 4.86
CA ILE A 287 -0.15 11.30 5.97
C ILE A 287 1.08 11.19 6.87
N LEU A 288 2.29 11.21 6.30
CA LEU A 288 3.53 11.20 7.08
C LEU A 288 3.71 12.51 7.86
N ARG A 289 3.42 13.66 7.25
CA ARG A 289 3.48 14.98 7.89
C ARG A 289 2.46 15.11 9.02
N ALA A 290 1.23 14.62 8.84
CA ALA A 290 0.23 14.59 9.90
C ALA A 290 0.65 13.70 11.08
N ARG A 291 1.29 12.56 10.80
CA ARG A 291 1.76 11.62 11.82
C ARG A 291 3.04 12.07 12.51
N GLU A 292 3.92 12.78 11.80
CA GLU A 292 5.10 13.44 12.38
C GLU A 292 4.68 14.57 13.32
N ALA A 293 3.66 15.36 12.98
CA ALA A 293 3.10 16.38 13.87
C ALA A 293 2.52 15.78 15.16
N GLU A 294 1.78 14.66 15.08
CA GLU A 294 1.27 13.95 16.25
C GLU A 294 2.42 13.41 17.15
N ARG A 295 3.50 12.94 16.53
CA ARG A 295 4.70 12.47 17.24
C ARG A 295 5.45 13.63 17.90
N GLU A 296 5.57 14.77 17.22
CA GLU A 296 6.23 15.97 17.74
C GLU A 296 5.46 16.55 18.92
N GLU A 297 4.12 16.57 18.88
CA GLU A 297 3.27 16.99 19.99
C GLU A 297 3.48 16.11 21.23
N ARG A 298 3.51 14.78 21.07
CA ARG A 298 3.76 13.84 22.18
C ARG A 298 5.15 14.03 22.79
N LEU A 299 6.17 14.26 21.97
CA LEU A 299 7.54 14.53 22.44
C LEU A 299 7.64 15.91 23.12
N ALA A 300 6.93 16.92 22.62
CA ALA A 300 6.88 18.25 23.22
C ALA A 300 6.20 18.23 24.60
N GLU A 301 5.13 17.44 24.77
CA GLU A 301 4.51 17.23 26.08
C GLU A 301 5.46 16.57 27.09
N HIS A 302 6.25 15.60 26.64
CA HIS A 302 7.26 14.94 27.49
C HIS A 302 8.36 15.91 27.89
N ARG A 303 8.91 16.67 26.92
CA ARG A 303 9.91 17.71 27.17
C ARG A 303 9.38 18.79 28.11
N ALA A 304 8.14 19.23 27.95
CA ALA A 304 7.53 20.22 28.84
C ALA A 304 7.37 19.69 30.29
N LYS A 305 7.13 18.38 30.46
CA LYS A 305 7.12 17.74 31.79
C LYS A 305 8.53 17.70 32.39
N GLU A 306 9.52 17.32 31.59
CA GLU A 306 10.93 17.33 31.99
C GLU A 306 11.42 18.74 32.36
N ASP A 307 11.12 19.76 31.56
CA ASP A 307 11.49 21.15 31.81
C ASP A 307 10.88 21.67 33.12
N LYS A 308 9.60 21.37 33.39
CA LYS A 308 8.96 21.69 34.68
C LYS A 308 9.66 21.02 35.86
N THR A 309 10.05 19.76 35.71
CA THR A 309 10.80 19.06 36.77
C THR A 309 12.21 19.61 36.94
N MET A 310 12.89 19.95 35.85
CA MET A 310 14.22 20.55 35.85
C MET A 310 14.18 21.95 36.47
N ASP A 311 13.15 22.74 36.21
CA ASP A 311 12.98 24.05 36.81
C ASP A 311 12.67 23.96 38.31
N MET A 312 11.85 22.99 38.73
CA MET A 312 11.63 22.70 40.16
C MET A 312 12.93 22.25 40.86
N LEU A 313 13.75 21.42 40.20
CA LEU A 313 15.06 21.02 40.74
C LEU A 313 16.06 22.19 40.76
N ARG A 314 16.05 23.05 39.74
CA ARG A 314 16.87 24.26 39.68
C ARG A 314 16.49 25.27 40.76
N THR A 315 15.21 25.43 41.10
CA THR A 315 14.77 26.32 42.18
C THR A 315 15.19 25.78 43.55
N LEU A 316 15.04 24.47 43.80
CA LEU A 316 15.54 23.84 45.02
C LEU A 316 17.07 23.92 45.14
N ALA A 317 17.80 23.70 44.05
CA ALA A 317 19.25 23.83 44.02
C ALA A 317 19.69 25.28 44.31
N ARG A 318 19.03 26.27 43.72
CA ARG A 318 19.26 27.70 44.02
C ARG A 318 18.96 28.06 45.47
N GLN A 319 17.91 27.49 46.08
CA GLN A 319 17.59 27.74 47.50
C GLN A 319 18.60 27.10 48.47
N ARG A 320 19.26 26.01 48.06
CA ARG A 320 20.11 25.21 48.95
C ARG A 320 21.60 25.48 48.78
N TYR A 321 22.03 25.97 47.61
CA TYR A 321 23.43 26.16 47.24
C TYR A 321 23.70 27.51 46.56
N GLY A 322 22.71 28.40 46.49
CA GLY A 322 22.79 29.73 45.88
C GLY A 322 22.70 30.85 46.91
#